data_AF-A0A8J8KP38-F1
#
_entry.id   AF-A0A8J8KP38-F1
#
_cell.length_a   1.000
_cell.length_b   1.000
_cell.length_c   1.000
_cell.angle_alpha   90.00
_cell.angle_beta   90.00
_cell.angle_gamma   90.00
#
_symmetry.space_group_name_H-M   'P 1'
#
loop_
_entity.id
_entity.type
_entity.pdbx_description
1 polymer ?
#
loop_
_entity_poly.entity_id
_entity_poly.type
_entity_poly.pdbx_seq_one_letter_code
_entity_poly.pdbx_strand_id
1 'polypeptide(L)'
;MAAAFVWVAPRVSASGGGDTPVISAVQIVNDVSRRPILGLSPVTDGTVVDLRRLPHRRISLQAVIAAGAKPGSVAFTMEGTKGGSVSRIESRTPFFLCGDYVDCPLLTTPDVYTLTVQAFTGATATGSPTGAAFSIRFTVAATQDSADARPLDVLFVGNSLLGTATETTREDTPDLVRHFAALEGRPLNVTKVIHFGYSLRHTWNDGLVATALDGTRQYDFIVLQEYSTLVATNLPAARDTLLTLYAPTFRRALKPGGRVILFKNWALANPAPFRSRAAAKAAIDANYAALSAALSTPNLLAPIGDEFEKIIATKGVSHLIVADGKHPNDNAVYLDAVTLFGIVFATSPRDLAQLYLPADVAAHLRAVAATAIGY
;
A
#
# COMPACT_ATOMS: atom_id res chain seq x y z
N MET A 1 -0.27 20.34 -30.02
CA MET A 1 0.64 19.23 -30.34
C MET A 1 0.58 18.22 -29.21
N ALA A 2 0.00 17.06 -29.45
CA ALA A 2 -0.17 16.00 -28.46
C ALA A 2 1.15 15.22 -28.32
N ALA A 3 1.81 15.33 -27.17
CA ALA A 3 2.97 14.50 -26.84
C ALA A 3 2.47 13.19 -26.22
N ALA A 4 2.71 12.08 -26.93
CA ALA A 4 2.47 10.73 -26.43
C ALA A 4 3.54 10.37 -25.38
N PHE A 5 3.08 9.98 -24.19
CA PHE A 5 3.94 9.50 -23.10
C PHE A 5 4.24 8.01 -23.29
N VAL A 6 5.53 7.69 -23.42
CA VAL A 6 6.04 6.31 -23.43
C VAL A 6 6.30 5.86 -22.00
N TRP A 7 5.69 4.74 -21.60
CA TRP A 7 5.88 4.09 -20.30
C TRP A 7 6.96 3.00 -20.41
N VAL A 8 7.80 2.89 -19.37
CA VAL A 8 8.74 1.76 -19.19
C VAL A 8 8.47 1.15 -17.81
N ALA A 9 8.09 -0.13 -17.79
CA ALA A 9 7.78 -0.90 -16.59
C ALA A 9 9.04 -1.44 -15.88
N PRO A 10 8.99 -1.76 -14.57
CA PRO A 10 10.07 -2.45 -13.87
C PRO A 10 10.30 -3.87 -14.39
N ARG A 11 11.57 -4.22 -14.61
CA ARG A 11 11.98 -5.59 -14.94
C ARG A 11 12.02 -6.44 -13.67
N VAL A 12 11.06 -7.35 -13.54
CA VAL A 12 11.29 -8.63 -12.87
C VAL A 12 12.02 -9.52 -13.87
N SER A 13 13.06 -10.21 -13.42
CA SER A 13 13.93 -11.04 -14.26
C SER A 13 13.17 -12.20 -14.90
N ALA A 14 12.62 -11.99 -16.09
CA ALA A 14 12.20 -13.05 -16.98
C ALA A 14 13.28 -13.26 -18.04
N SER A 15 13.84 -14.46 -18.09
CA SER A 15 14.71 -14.89 -19.18
C SER A 15 13.87 -15.08 -20.46
N GLY A 16 14.09 -14.21 -21.46
CA GLY A 16 13.63 -14.41 -22.84
C GLY A 16 12.70 -13.31 -23.38
N GLY A 17 13.16 -12.59 -24.42
CA GLY A 17 12.33 -11.90 -25.41
C GLY A 17 11.46 -10.72 -24.97
N GLY A 18 12.00 -9.49 -25.03
CA GLY A 18 11.42 -8.27 -25.63
C GLY A 18 10.01 -7.73 -25.33
N ASP A 19 9.07 -8.49 -24.76
CA ASP A 19 7.67 -8.04 -24.63
C ASP A 19 7.43 -7.36 -23.29
N THR A 20 6.94 -6.12 -23.35
CA THR A 20 6.48 -5.41 -22.16
C THR A 20 5.35 -6.20 -21.52
N PRO A 21 5.41 -6.52 -20.21
CA PRO A 21 4.37 -7.31 -19.56
C PRO A 21 3.03 -6.58 -19.62
N VAL A 22 1.98 -7.27 -20.09
CA VAL A 22 0.61 -6.73 -20.13
C VAL A 22 -0.06 -6.80 -18.78
N ILE A 23 0.24 -7.84 -17.99
CA ILE A 23 -0.17 -7.96 -16.60
C ILE A 23 0.96 -7.40 -15.72
N SER A 24 0.68 -6.34 -14.98
CA SER A 24 1.67 -5.67 -14.14
C SER A 24 1.68 -6.18 -12.70
N ALA A 25 0.55 -6.69 -12.20
CA ALA A 25 0.42 -7.27 -10.87
C ALA A 25 -0.87 -8.10 -10.74
N VAL A 26 -1.00 -8.80 -9.62
CA VAL A 26 -2.27 -9.35 -9.12
C VAL A 26 -2.55 -8.76 -7.74
N GLN A 27 -3.81 -8.46 -7.44
CA GLN A 27 -4.24 -7.92 -6.16
C GLN A 27 -5.28 -8.84 -5.51
N ILE A 28 -5.24 -8.96 -4.19
CA ILE A 28 -6.33 -9.53 -3.39
C ILE A 28 -7.31 -8.40 -3.11
N VAL A 29 -8.55 -8.57 -3.57
CA VAL A 29 -9.61 -7.57 -3.46
C VAL A 29 -10.66 -8.10 -2.51
N ASN A 30 -11.13 -7.23 -1.62
CA ASN A 30 -12.33 -7.50 -0.84
C ASN A 30 -13.55 -7.23 -1.73
N ASP A 31 -14.37 -8.26 -1.96
CA ASP A 31 -15.48 -8.21 -2.92
C ASP A 31 -16.62 -7.29 -2.46
N VAL A 32 -16.72 -7.00 -1.16
CA VAL A 32 -17.71 -6.08 -0.59
C VAL A 32 -17.25 -4.63 -0.80
N SER A 33 -16.03 -4.30 -0.36
CA SER A 33 -15.52 -2.93 -0.48
C SER A 33 -15.04 -2.59 -1.89
N ARG A 34 -14.80 -3.61 -2.72
CA ARG A 34 -14.24 -3.51 -4.08
C ARG A 34 -12.87 -2.84 -4.08
N ARG A 35 -12.13 -3.01 -2.99
CA ARG A 35 -10.81 -2.41 -2.77
C ARG A 35 -9.76 -3.49 -2.59
N PRO A 36 -8.53 -3.26 -3.10
CA PRO A 36 -7.39 -4.09 -2.74
C PRO A 36 -7.20 -4.09 -1.22
N ILE A 37 -6.90 -5.25 -0.66
CA ILE A 37 -6.51 -5.40 0.74
C ILE A 37 -5.04 -5.02 0.86
N LEU A 38 -4.77 -3.87 1.46
CA LEU A 38 -3.40 -3.38 1.64
C LEU A 38 -2.65 -4.25 2.66
N GLY A 39 -1.34 -4.38 2.46
CA GLY A 39 -0.50 -5.37 3.15
C GLY A 39 -0.45 -6.72 2.43
N LEU A 40 -1.52 -7.13 1.77
CA LEU A 40 -1.57 -8.36 0.96
C LEU A 40 -1.45 -8.10 -0.55
N SER A 41 -1.85 -6.92 -1.00
CA SER A 41 -1.81 -6.50 -2.41
C SER A 41 -0.64 -5.55 -2.70
N PRO A 42 0.04 -5.63 -3.86
CA PRO A 42 -0.06 -6.72 -4.82
C PRO A 42 0.43 -8.04 -4.21
N VAL A 43 -0.04 -9.17 -4.73
CA VAL A 43 0.45 -10.50 -4.34
C VAL A 43 1.79 -10.72 -5.03
N THR A 44 2.78 -11.14 -4.27
CA THR A 44 4.14 -11.43 -4.74
C THR A 44 4.50 -12.87 -4.41
N ASP A 45 5.58 -13.38 -5.00
CA ASP A 45 6.12 -14.68 -4.61
C ASP A 45 6.38 -14.74 -3.10
N GLY A 46 5.93 -15.83 -2.47
CA GLY A 46 6.03 -16.04 -1.03
C GLY A 46 5.01 -15.27 -0.19
N THR A 47 4.07 -14.51 -0.78
CA THR A 47 2.98 -13.89 -0.02
C THR A 47 2.21 -14.95 0.77
N VAL A 48 1.91 -14.66 2.03
CA VAL A 48 1.08 -15.51 2.90
C VAL A 48 -0.23 -14.80 3.20
N VAL A 49 -1.34 -15.43 2.83
CA VAL A 49 -2.71 -14.99 3.10
C VAL A 49 -3.22 -15.74 4.32
N ASP A 50 -3.11 -15.14 5.50
CA ASP A 50 -3.62 -15.72 6.76
C ASP A 50 -5.13 -15.44 6.89
N LEU A 51 -5.94 -16.49 6.73
CA LEU A 51 -7.40 -16.38 6.72
C LEU A 51 -8.01 -15.95 8.06
N ARG A 52 -7.26 -16.00 9.17
CA ARG A 52 -7.75 -15.49 10.46
C ARG A 52 -7.65 -13.98 10.57
N ARG A 53 -6.81 -13.35 9.75
CA ARG A 53 -6.65 -11.90 9.68
C ARG A 53 -7.62 -11.24 8.71
N LEU A 54 -8.33 -12.06 7.93
CA LEU A 54 -9.35 -11.67 6.99
C LEU A 54 -10.72 -12.03 7.58
N PRO A 55 -11.32 -11.14 8.42
CA PRO A 55 -12.59 -11.43 9.08
C PRO A 55 -13.72 -11.65 8.07
N HIS A 56 -13.58 -11.10 6.85
CA HIS A 56 -14.47 -11.35 5.74
C HIS A 56 -13.75 -12.19 4.68
N ARG A 57 -14.17 -13.44 4.50
CA ARG A 57 -13.63 -14.37 3.49
C ARG A 57 -14.13 -14.10 2.07
N ARG A 58 -14.61 -12.88 1.84
CA ARG A 58 -15.13 -12.41 0.56
C ARG A 58 -14.03 -11.75 -0.24
N ILE A 59 -13.15 -12.61 -0.75
CA ILE A 59 -11.93 -12.20 -1.45
C ILE A 59 -11.84 -12.82 -2.83
N SER A 60 -11.33 -12.02 -3.76
CA SER A 60 -11.05 -12.41 -5.13
C SER A 60 -9.67 -11.92 -5.57
N LEU A 61 -9.16 -12.48 -6.67
CA LEU A 61 -7.90 -12.05 -7.28
C LEU A 61 -8.21 -11.22 -8.53
N GLN A 62 -7.69 -10.00 -8.57
CA GLN A 62 -7.81 -9.09 -9.69
C GLN A 62 -6.48 -8.98 -10.43
N ALA A 63 -6.49 -9.13 -11.75
CA ALA A 63 -5.34 -8.78 -12.57
C ALA A 63 -5.25 -7.26 -12.75
N VAL A 64 -4.07 -6.70 -12.53
CA VAL A 64 -3.76 -5.29 -12.81
C VAL A 64 -3.11 -5.23 -14.19
N ILE A 65 -3.69 -4.42 -15.06
CA ILE A 65 -3.20 -4.24 -16.43
C ILE A 65 -2.15 -3.13 -16.46
N ALA A 66 -1.05 -3.36 -17.18
CA ALA A 66 -0.02 -2.36 -17.39
C ALA A 66 -0.59 -1.12 -18.09
N ALA A 67 -0.07 0.06 -17.75
CA ALA A 67 -0.55 1.32 -18.31
C ALA A 67 -0.49 1.30 -19.85
N GLY A 68 -1.59 1.67 -20.50
CA GLY A 68 -1.73 1.70 -21.96
C GLY A 68 -2.06 0.35 -22.61
N ALA A 69 -1.92 -0.77 -21.90
CA ALA A 69 -2.34 -2.07 -22.42
C ALA A 69 -3.88 -2.22 -22.39
N LYS A 70 -4.42 -2.90 -23.40
CA LYS A 70 -5.86 -3.13 -23.58
C LYS A 70 -6.11 -4.56 -24.06
N PRO A 71 -5.92 -5.57 -23.20
CA PRO A 71 -6.19 -6.94 -23.58
C PRO A 71 -7.68 -7.14 -23.83
N GLY A 72 -8.03 -7.99 -24.81
CA GLY A 72 -9.40 -8.40 -25.07
C GLY A 72 -9.93 -9.37 -24.02
N SER A 73 -9.04 -10.13 -23.38
CA SER A 73 -9.35 -10.99 -22.24
C SER A 73 -8.11 -11.36 -21.42
N VAL A 74 -8.34 -11.90 -20.23
CA VAL A 74 -7.32 -12.46 -19.34
C VAL A 74 -7.73 -13.87 -18.93
N ALA A 75 -6.84 -14.83 -19.12
CA ALA A 75 -6.97 -16.18 -18.59
C ALA A 75 -6.18 -16.30 -17.29
N PHE A 76 -6.84 -16.83 -16.27
CA PHE A 76 -6.28 -17.17 -14.98
C PHE A 76 -6.28 -18.69 -14.83
N THR A 77 -5.19 -19.21 -14.28
CA THR A 77 -5.08 -20.60 -13.82
C THR A 77 -4.44 -20.58 -12.44
N MET A 78 -5.10 -21.14 -11.44
CA MET A 78 -4.57 -21.25 -10.08
C MET A 78 -4.61 -22.70 -9.64
N GLU A 79 -3.45 -23.24 -9.27
CA GLU A 79 -3.24 -24.64 -8.93
C GLU A 79 -2.64 -24.76 -7.54
N GLY A 80 -3.30 -25.52 -6.67
CA GLY A 80 -2.88 -25.81 -5.31
C GLY A 80 -2.09 -27.11 -5.24
N THR A 81 -1.08 -27.15 -4.35
CA THR A 81 -0.27 -28.35 -4.14
C THR A 81 -1.04 -29.55 -3.58
N LYS A 82 -2.23 -29.33 -3.01
CA LYS A 82 -3.14 -30.39 -2.54
C LYS A 82 -4.20 -30.78 -3.58
N GLY A 83 -4.05 -30.34 -4.83
CA GLY A 83 -4.89 -30.76 -5.96
C GLY A 83 -6.10 -29.87 -6.24
N GLY A 84 -6.33 -28.80 -5.47
CA GLY A 84 -7.36 -27.81 -5.80
C GLY A 84 -6.93 -26.99 -7.02
N SER A 85 -7.79 -26.83 -8.03
CA SER A 85 -7.49 -26.00 -9.20
C SER A 85 -8.71 -25.22 -9.65
N VAL A 86 -8.48 -24.01 -10.14
CA VAL A 86 -9.49 -23.16 -10.78
C VAL A 86 -8.88 -22.50 -12.00
N SER A 87 -9.61 -22.50 -13.11
CA SER A 87 -9.27 -21.71 -14.29
C SER A 87 -10.45 -20.86 -14.70
N ARG A 88 -10.19 -19.63 -15.13
CA ARG A 88 -11.21 -18.72 -15.64
C ARG A 88 -10.66 -17.86 -16.75
N ILE A 89 -11.50 -17.58 -17.73
CA ILE A 89 -11.26 -16.52 -18.70
C ILE A 89 -12.23 -15.38 -18.40
N GLU A 90 -11.69 -14.17 -18.22
CA GLU A 90 -12.49 -12.95 -18.04
C GLU A 90 -12.27 -12.02 -19.23
N SER A 91 -13.35 -11.56 -19.82
CA SER A 91 -13.32 -10.68 -21.02
C SER A 91 -13.84 -9.27 -20.72
N ARG A 92 -14.29 -9.02 -19.50
CA ARG A 92 -14.75 -7.70 -19.06
C ARG A 92 -13.82 -7.15 -17.99
N THR A 93 -13.47 -5.88 -18.13
CA THR A 93 -12.74 -5.15 -17.10
C THR A 93 -13.72 -4.75 -15.98
N PRO A 94 -13.29 -4.78 -14.71
CA PRO A 94 -12.03 -5.34 -14.19
C PRO A 94 -11.93 -6.87 -14.30
N PHE A 95 -10.72 -7.40 -14.55
CA PHE A 95 -10.51 -8.84 -14.75
C PHE A 95 -10.30 -9.58 -13.41
N PHE A 96 -11.21 -10.49 -13.06
CA PHE A 96 -11.18 -11.27 -11.83
C PHE A 96 -11.09 -12.78 -12.08
N LEU A 97 -10.35 -13.50 -11.24
CA LEU A 97 -10.24 -14.97 -11.30
C LEU A 97 -11.54 -15.68 -10.91
N CYS A 98 -12.25 -15.19 -9.90
CA CYS A 98 -13.45 -15.86 -9.40
C CYS A 98 -14.75 -15.14 -9.84
N GLY A 99 -14.60 -14.11 -10.67
CA GLY A 99 -15.68 -13.30 -11.20
C GLY A 99 -15.99 -12.08 -10.36
N ASP A 100 -16.77 -11.17 -10.95
CA ASP A 100 -17.12 -9.90 -10.35
C ASP A 100 -17.82 -10.12 -9.01
N TYR A 101 -17.05 -9.91 -7.94
CA TYR A 101 -17.54 -9.89 -6.56
C TYR A 101 -18.08 -11.25 -6.07
N VAL A 102 -17.49 -12.35 -6.55
CA VAL A 102 -17.79 -13.72 -6.08
C VAL A 102 -16.57 -14.28 -5.35
N ASP A 103 -16.82 -14.76 -4.14
CA ASP A 103 -15.82 -15.38 -3.27
C ASP A 103 -15.05 -16.47 -4.01
N CYS A 104 -13.72 -16.41 -3.93
CA CYS A 104 -12.88 -17.38 -4.59
C CYS A 104 -12.72 -18.63 -3.72
N PRO A 105 -13.28 -19.81 -4.07
CA PRO A 105 -13.35 -20.93 -3.13
C PRO A 105 -11.97 -21.42 -2.67
N LEU A 106 -10.98 -21.37 -3.56
CA LEU A 106 -9.61 -21.76 -3.25
C LEU A 106 -8.91 -20.79 -2.29
N LEU A 107 -9.32 -19.52 -2.24
CA LEU A 107 -8.83 -18.59 -1.23
C LEU A 107 -9.44 -18.81 0.16
N THR A 108 -10.24 -19.86 0.35
CA THR A 108 -10.73 -20.27 1.67
C THR A 108 -10.12 -21.59 2.14
N THR A 109 -9.29 -22.22 1.31
CA THR A 109 -8.67 -23.53 1.58
C THR A 109 -7.17 -23.36 1.81
N PRO A 110 -6.61 -23.81 2.96
CA PRO A 110 -5.19 -23.71 3.19
C PRO A 110 -4.37 -24.60 2.26
N ASP A 111 -3.52 -23.98 1.44
CA ASP A 111 -2.64 -24.64 0.46
C ASP A 111 -1.56 -23.66 0.00
N VAL A 112 -0.58 -24.16 -0.75
CA VAL A 112 0.33 -23.36 -1.55
C VAL A 112 -0.20 -23.34 -2.98
N TYR A 113 -0.45 -22.16 -3.51
CA TYR A 113 -1.01 -21.95 -4.84
C TYR A 113 0.03 -21.37 -5.78
N THR A 114 0.05 -21.88 -7.01
CA THR A 114 0.69 -21.24 -8.15
C THR A 114 -0.41 -20.61 -9.00
N LEU A 115 -0.37 -19.29 -9.15
CA LEU A 115 -1.27 -18.53 -9.99
C LEU A 115 -0.52 -18.10 -11.26
N THR A 116 -1.10 -18.40 -12.41
CA THR A 116 -0.64 -17.93 -13.72
C THR A 116 -1.74 -17.10 -14.38
N VAL A 117 -1.35 -15.94 -14.91
CA VAL A 117 -2.26 -14.98 -15.56
C VAL A 117 -1.70 -14.61 -16.94
N GLN A 118 -2.45 -14.89 -18.00
CA GLN A 118 -2.07 -14.61 -19.38
C GLN A 118 -3.12 -13.71 -20.04
N ALA A 119 -2.66 -12.61 -20.64
CA ALA A 119 -3.50 -11.73 -21.43
C ALA A 119 -3.58 -12.19 -22.90
N PHE A 120 -4.71 -11.92 -23.54
CA PHE A 120 -4.96 -12.24 -24.96
C PHE A 120 -5.51 -11.02 -25.71
N THR A 121 -5.26 -10.97 -27.02
CA THR A 121 -5.74 -9.86 -27.87
C THR A 121 -7.25 -9.92 -28.13
N GLY A 122 -7.83 -11.11 -28.22
CA GLY A 122 -9.26 -11.33 -28.41
C GLY A 122 -10.03 -11.57 -27.10
N ALA A 123 -11.35 -11.55 -27.19
CA ALA A 123 -12.23 -11.99 -26.11
C ALA A 123 -12.13 -13.50 -25.89
N THR A 124 -12.54 -14.02 -24.73
CA THR A 124 -12.62 -15.45 -24.42
C THR A 124 -11.32 -16.22 -24.72
N ALA A 125 -10.16 -15.61 -24.44
CA ALA A 125 -8.83 -16.12 -24.75
C ALA A 125 -8.60 -16.49 -26.23
N THR A 126 -9.33 -15.84 -27.13
CA THR A 126 -9.07 -15.95 -28.58
C THR A 126 -7.96 -15.00 -29.01
N GLY A 127 -7.39 -15.26 -30.19
CA GLY A 127 -6.25 -14.48 -30.70
C GLY A 127 -4.91 -14.96 -30.12
N SER A 128 -3.89 -14.11 -30.21
CA SER A 128 -2.54 -14.42 -29.70
C SER A 128 -2.40 -13.98 -28.24
N PRO A 129 -1.63 -14.72 -27.41
CA PRO A 129 -1.15 -14.21 -26.13
C PRO A 129 -0.46 -12.86 -26.32
N THR A 130 -0.69 -11.92 -25.41
CA THR A 130 -0.04 -10.60 -25.42
C THR A 130 0.74 -10.39 -24.12
N GLY A 131 2.05 -10.14 -24.27
CA GLY A 131 2.98 -10.10 -23.13
C GLY A 131 3.24 -11.48 -22.52
N ALA A 132 4.30 -11.56 -21.71
CA ALA A 132 4.62 -12.75 -20.94
C ALA A 132 3.55 -13.04 -19.87
N ALA A 133 3.32 -14.32 -19.59
CA ALA A 133 2.47 -14.75 -18.48
C ALA A 133 3.03 -14.23 -17.15
N PHE A 134 2.14 -13.69 -16.31
CA PHE A 134 2.47 -13.35 -14.94
C PHE A 134 2.24 -14.57 -14.07
N SER A 135 3.28 -15.08 -13.42
CA SER A 135 3.19 -16.25 -12.54
C SER A 135 3.70 -15.90 -11.14
N ILE A 136 2.95 -16.31 -10.12
CA ILE A 136 3.32 -16.15 -8.72
C ILE A 136 2.99 -17.39 -7.91
N ARG A 137 3.78 -17.66 -6.88
CA ARG A 137 3.54 -18.70 -5.88
C ARG A 137 3.27 -18.08 -4.52
N PHE A 138 2.11 -18.33 -3.94
CA PHE A 138 1.70 -17.79 -2.63
C PHE A 138 1.03 -18.85 -1.77
N THR A 139 0.92 -18.59 -0.46
CA THR A 139 0.35 -19.53 0.51
C THR A 139 -0.96 -18.96 1.05
N VAL A 140 -2.00 -19.78 1.14
CA VAL A 140 -3.18 -19.52 1.95
C VAL A 140 -3.06 -20.35 3.22
N ALA A 141 -3.11 -19.71 4.39
CA ALA A 141 -2.91 -20.36 5.68
C ALA A 141 -4.14 -20.23 6.57
N ALA A 142 -4.44 -21.28 7.35
CA ALA A 142 -5.45 -21.25 8.42
C ALA A 142 -4.82 -21.24 9.82
N THR A 143 -3.49 -21.33 9.93
CA THR A 143 -2.74 -21.31 11.19
C THR A 143 -1.75 -20.14 11.19
N GLN A 144 -1.37 -19.64 12.38
CA GLN A 144 -0.27 -18.67 12.49
C GLN A 144 0.95 -19.52 12.14
N ASP A 145 1.56 -19.30 10.99
CA ASP A 145 2.90 -19.82 10.83
C ASP A 145 3.79 -19.09 11.83
N SER A 146 4.65 -19.83 12.51
CA SER A 146 5.68 -19.31 13.42
C SER A 146 6.65 -18.32 12.74
N ALA A 147 6.56 -18.13 11.42
CA ALA A 147 7.17 -17.03 10.69
C ALA A 147 6.72 -15.64 11.17
N ASP A 148 5.55 -15.54 11.83
CA ASP A 148 5.06 -14.32 12.49
C ASP A 148 5.85 -13.87 13.72
N ALA A 149 6.71 -14.73 14.25
CA ALA A 149 7.53 -14.38 15.41
C ALA A 149 8.79 -13.59 15.06
N ARG A 150 9.14 -13.48 13.76
CA ARG A 150 10.34 -12.72 13.38
C ARG A 150 10.05 -11.21 13.49
N PRO A 151 10.99 -10.41 14.02
CA PRO A 151 10.87 -8.97 13.98
C PRO A 151 10.73 -8.45 12.54
N LEU A 152 9.78 -7.54 12.32
CA LEU A 152 9.75 -6.72 11.10
C LEU A 152 10.65 -5.50 11.29
N ASP A 153 11.37 -5.12 10.24
CA ASP A 153 12.21 -3.93 10.22
C ASP A 153 11.56 -2.85 9.35
N VAL A 154 11.24 -1.69 9.94
CA VAL A 154 10.57 -0.60 9.23
C VAL A 154 11.35 0.71 9.38
N LEU A 155 11.65 1.32 8.24
CA LEU A 155 12.23 2.66 8.15
C LEU A 155 11.12 3.68 7.92
N PHE A 156 11.05 4.72 8.75
CA PHE A 156 10.19 5.88 8.57
C PHE A 156 11.03 7.09 8.20
N VAL A 157 10.77 7.68 7.03
CA VAL A 157 11.39 8.94 6.59
C VAL A 157 10.32 9.98 6.38
N GLY A 158 10.47 11.14 7.01
CA GLY A 158 9.53 12.24 6.82
C GLY A 158 9.78 13.41 7.75
N ASN A 159 8.69 14.08 8.12
CA ASN A 159 8.71 15.31 8.92
C ASN A 159 7.67 15.27 10.04
N SER A 160 7.25 16.45 10.50
CA SER A 160 6.31 16.63 11.60
C SER A 160 4.96 15.94 11.37
N LEU A 161 4.53 15.64 10.15
CA LEU A 161 3.29 14.88 9.97
C LEU A 161 3.39 13.42 10.43
N LEU A 162 4.60 12.83 10.44
CA LEU A 162 4.87 11.54 11.07
C LEU A 162 5.37 11.68 12.51
N GLY A 163 6.08 12.77 12.80
CA GLY A 163 6.83 12.94 14.05
C GLY A 163 6.12 13.74 15.15
N THR A 164 4.97 14.35 14.89
CA THR A 164 4.19 14.99 15.95
C THR A 164 3.75 13.93 16.94
N ALA A 165 4.21 14.07 18.18
CA ALA A 165 3.84 13.19 19.27
C ALA A 165 2.47 13.53 19.84
N THR A 166 1.75 12.51 20.31
CA THR A 166 0.51 12.69 21.06
C THR A 166 0.75 13.53 22.32
N GLU A 167 -0.26 14.27 22.75
CA GLU A 167 -0.26 14.91 24.05
C GLU A 167 -0.37 13.86 25.16
N THR A 168 -1.16 12.79 24.93
CA THR A 168 -1.49 11.80 25.95
C THR A 168 -0.37 10.81 26.24
N THR A 169 0.27 10.25 25.21
CA THR A 169 1.31 9.20 25.38
C THR A 169 2.72 9.68 25.08
N ARG A 170 2.88 10.86 24.46
CA ARG A 170 4.17 11.38 23.97
C ARG A 170 4.81 10.48 22.91
N GLU A 171 4.03 9.63 22.27
CA GLU A 171 4.47 8.77 21.17
C GLU A 171 4.13 9.44 19.83
N ASP A 172 5.06 9.40 18.88
CA ASP A 172 4.80 9.73 17.49
C ASP A 172 4.18 8.53 16.74
N THR A 173 3.77 8.73 15.48
CA THR A 173 3.12 7.67 14.69
C THR A 173 3.97 6.38 14.64
N PRO A 174 5.28 6.41 14.30
CA PRO A 174 6.11 5.19 14.32
C PRO A 174 6.18 4.50 15.69
N ASP A 175 6.31 5.26 16.78
CA ASP A 175 6.34 4.67 18.13
C ASP A 175 5.00 4.02 18.49
N LEU A 176 3.88 4.63 18.11
CA LEU A 176 2.57 4.07 18.36
C LEU A 176 2.31 2.79 17.53
N VAL A 177 2.81 2.72 16.28
CA VAL A 177 2.79 1.47 15.49
C VAL A 177 3.56 0.36 16.21
N ARG A 178 4.74 0.69 16.76
CA ARG A 178 5.56 -0.26 17.54
C ARG A 178 4.86 -0.69 18.83
N HIS A 179 4.15 0.22 19.49
CA HIS A 179 3.36 -0.09 20.68
C HIS A 179 2.25 -1.10 20.36
N PHE A 180 1.45 -0.87 19.33
CA PHE A 180 0.44 -1.84 18.88
C PHE A 180 1.06 -3.19 18.52
N ALA A 181 2.19 -3.19 17.83
CA ALA A 181 2.92 -4.41 17.51
C ALA A 181 3.32 -5.20 18.76
N ALA A 182 3.85 -4.53 19.79
CA ALA A 182 4.20 -5.17 21.05
C ALA A 182 2.97 -5.79 21.77
N LEU A 183 1.83 -5.09 21.79
CA LEU A 183 0.58 -5.61 22.39
C LEU A 183 0.05 -6.84 21.68
N GLU A 184 0.26 -6.93 20.36
CA GLU A 184 -0.13 -8.08 19.54
C GLU A 184 0.92 -9.21 19.53
N GLY A 185 2.00 -9.08 20.33
CA GLY A 185 3.09 -10.05 20.37
C GLY A 185 3.91 -10.11 19.09
N ARG A 186 3.92 -9.03 18.30
CA ARG A 186 4.58 -8.92 17.00
C ARG A 186 5.78 -7.98 17.10
N PRO A 187 7.02 -8.50 17.18
CA PRO A 187 8.18 -7.62 17.31
C PRO A 187 8.35 -6.70 16.10
N LEU A 188 8.58 -5.41 16.36
CA LEU A 188 8.80 -4.38 15.34
C LEU A 188 10.02 -3.53 15.69
N ASN A 189 11.00 -3.54 14.80
CA ASN A 189 12.15 -2.64 14.85
C ASN A 189 11.84 -1.40 14.02
N VAL A 190 11.95 -0.22 14.64
CA VAL A 190 11.68 1.06 14.00
C VAL A 190 12.98 1.83 13.83
N THR A 191 13.25 2.30 12.62
CA THR A 191 14.28 3.31 12.34
C THR A 191 13.59 4.60 11.91
N LYS A 192 13.92 5.73 12.54
CA LYS A 192 13.30 7.03 12.25
C LYS A 192 14.34 7.98 11.65
N VAL A 193 14.04 8.52 10.48
CA VAL A 193 14.70 9.70 9.90
C VAL A 193 13.64 10.77 9.73
N ILE A 194 13.28 11.40 10.85
CA ILE A 194 12.18 12.37 10.92
C ILE A 194 12.73 13.73 11.33
N HIS A 195 12.60 14.71 10.43
CA HIS A 195 13.05 16.08 10.68
C HIS A 195 11.92 17.07 10.41
N PHE A 196 11.58 17.86 11.43
CA PHE A 196 10.44 18.77 11.36
C PHE A 196 10.69 19.86 10.31
N GLY A 197 9.69 20.11 9.47
CA GLY A 197 9.79 21.06 8.35
C GLY A 197 10.53 20.53 7.10
N TYR A 198 11.09 19.32 7.14
CA TYR A 198 11.88 18.80 6.02
C TYR A 198 11.00 18.21 4.91
N SER A 199 11.50 18.32 3.68
CA SER A 199 11.08 17.47 2.56
C SER A 199 12.02 16.27 2.48
N LEU A 200 11.65 15.24 1.72
CA LEU A 200 12.55 14.11 1.47
C LEU A 200 13.86 14.58 0.80
N ARG A 201 13.80 15.63 -0.02
CA ARG A 201 15.00 16.24 -0.61
C ARG A 201 15.93 16.83 0.43
N HIS A 202 15.40 17.52 1.44
CA HIS A 202 16.23 18.05 2.52
C HIS A 202 16.91 16.90 3.29
N THR A 203 16.17 15.83 3.63
CA THR A 203 16.78 14.70 4.33
C THR A 203 17.86 14.00 3.50
N TRP A 204 17.75 14.03 2.17
CA TRP A 204 18.79 13.53 1.26
C TRP A 204 20.02 14.45 1.20
N ASN A 205 19.80 15.74 0.92
CA ASN A 205 20.88 16.71 0.74
C ASN A 205 21.73 16.87 2.00
N ASP A 206 21.10 16.81 3.17
CA ASP A 206 21.76 16.92 4.47
C ASP A 206 22.40 15.59 4.91
N GLY A 207 22.32 14.53 4.09
CA GLY A 207 22.91 13.22 4.37
C GLY A 207 22.20 12.39 5.45
N LEU A 208 21.05 12.84 5.95
CA LEU A 208 20.34 12.25 7.10
C LEU A 208 19.81 10.84 6.82
N VAL A 209 19.48 10.54 5.57
CA VAL A 209 19.04 9.19 5.14
C VAL A 209 20.17 8.29 4.66
N ALA A 210 21.41 8.77 4.59
CA ALA A 210 22.51 8.05 3.94
C ALA A 210 22.74 6.66 4.57
N THR A 211 22.93 6.61 5.89
CA THR A 211 23.13 5.34 6.63
C THR A 211 21.89 4.43 6.57
N ALA A 212 20.69 5.01 6.59
CA ALA A 212 19.47 4.21 6.52
C ALA A 212 19.25 3.58 5.13
N LEU A 213 19.84 4.13 4.06
CA LEU A 213 19.63 3.68 2.68
C LEU A 213 20.91 3.16 2.01
N ASP A 214 22.00 2.96 2.73
CA ASP A 214 23.28 2.47 2.18
C ASP A 214 23.30 0.95 1.93
N GLY A 215 22.36 0.20 2.51
CA GLY A 215 22.23 -1.25 2.39
C GLY A 215 22.93 -2.06 3.51
N THR A 216 23.54 -1.40 4.50
CA THR A 216 24.09 -2.06 5.70
C THR A 216 23.00 -2.68 6.57
N ARG A 217 21.81 -2.05 6.59
CA ARG A 217 20.56 -2.61 7.10
C ARG A 217 19.55 -2.70 5.96
N GLN A 218 18.74 -3.75 6.01
CA GLN A 218 17.61 -3.93 5.10
C GLN A 218 16.28 -3.91 5.86
N TYR A 219 15.24 -3.40 5.21
CA TYR A 219 13.91 -3.23 5.80
C TYR A 219 12.87 -4.09 5.08
N ASP A 220 11.88 -4.56 5.83
CA ASP A 220 10.66 -5.13 5.29
C ASP A 220 9.80 -4.02 4.66
N PHE A 221 9.79 -2.83 5.30
CA PHE A 221 9.08 -1.66 4.78
C PHE A 221 9.90 -0.38 4.89
N ILE A 222 9.79 0.47 3.87
CA ILE A 222 10.26 1.85 3.91
C ILE A 222 9.04 2.76 3.75
N VAL A 223 8.66 3.46 4.80
CA VAL A 223 7.57 4.44 4.83
C VAL A 223 8.13 5.82 4.51
N LEU A 224 7.63 6.42 3.43
CA LEU A 224 8.07 7.73 2.96
C LEU A 224 6.91 8.73 3.03
N GLN A 225 7.12 9.79 3.80
CA GLN A 225 6.20 10.91 3.91
C GLN A 225 6.87 12.17 3.36
N GLU A 226 6.35 12.70 2.26
CA GLU A 226 6.86 13.91 1.62
C GLU A 226 6.31 15.18 2.30
N TYR A 227 6.97 16.32 2.11
CA TYR A 227 6.52 17.62 2.60
C TYR A 227 5.02 17.88 2.32
N SER A 228 4.33 18.42 3.32
CA SER A 228 2.87 18.42 3.45
C SER A 228 2.11 18.84 2.19
N THR A 229 2.61 19.84 1.45
CA THR A 229 1.96 20.36 0.24
C THR A 229 2.68 20.01 -1.07
N LEU A 230 3.93 19.54 -1.01
CA LEU A 230 4.80 19.46 -2.19
C LEU A 230 4.24 18.55 -3.28
N VAL A 231 3.72 17.37 -2.89
CA VAL A 231 3.13 16.43 -3.86
C VAL A 231 1.93 17.04 -4.56
N ALA A 232 1.14 17.87 -3.89
CA ALA A 232 -0.01 18.54 -4.48
C ALA A 232 0.39 19.71 -5.40
N THR A 233 1.37 20.52 -4.99
CA THR A 233 1.68 21.82 -5.63
C THR A 233 2.84 21.77 -6.61
N ASN A 234 3.74 20.79 -6.50
CA ASN A 234 4.92 20.66 -7.35
C ASN A 234 5.29 19.18 -7.56
N LEU A 235 4.48 18.49 -8.36
CA LEU A 235 4.73 17.10 -8.75
C LEU A 235 6.11 16.89 -9.39
N PRO A 236 6.64 17.76 -10.29
CA PRO A 236 7.98 17.56 -10.84
C PRO A 236 9.07 17.45 -9.77
N ALA A 237 9.04 18.31 -8.73
CA ALA A 237 10.03 18.27 -7.65
C ALA A 237 9.88 17.02 -6.75
N ALA A 238 8.64 16.64 -6.42
CA ALA A 238 8.36 15.41 -5.67
C ALA A 238 8.80 14.17 -6.47
N ARG A 239 8.52 14.15 -7.77
CA ARG A 239 8.90 13.08 -8.70
C ARG A 239 10.41 12.94 -8.81
N ASP A 240 11.13 14.03 -9.01
CA ASP A 240 12.59 14.00 -9.10
C ASP A 240 13.21 13.48 -7.79
N THR A 241 12.72 13.95 -6.64
CA THR A 241 13.18 13.47 -5.33
C THR A 241 12.94 11.98 -5.15
N LEU A 242 11.72 11.50 -5.39
CA LEU A 242 11.39 10.10 -5.19
C LEU A 242 12.08 9.18 -6.21
N LEU A 243 12.02 9.50 -7.51
CA LEU A 243 12.46 8.59 -8.57
C LEU A 243 13.96 8.70 -8.86
N THR A 244 14.56 9.89 -8.74
CA THR A 244 15.97 10.09 -9.07
C THR A 244 16.88 9.86 -7.86
N LEU A 245 16.44 10.22 -6.64
CA LEU A 245 17.28 10.11 -5.44
C LEU A 245 16.98 8.85 -4.62
N TYR A 246 15.72 8.64 -4.25
CA TYR A 246 15.35 7.56 -3.34
C TYR A 246 15.24 6.20 -4.04
N ALA A 247 14.54 6.13 -5.17
CA ALA A 247 14.26 4.86 -5.85
C ALA A 247 15.50 4.01 -6.20
N PRO A 248 16.64 4.59 -6.63
CA PRO A 248 17.86 3.80 -6.87
C PRO A 248 18.42 3.11 -5.61
N THR A 249 17.98 3.51 -4.42
CA THR A 249 18.44 2.94 -3.14
C THR A 249 17.62 1.75 -2.68
N PHE A 250 16.36 1.63 -3.11
CA PHE A 250 15.43 0.65 -2.55
C PHE A 250 15.87 -0.80 -2.77
N ARG A 251 16.50 -1.12 -3.91
CA ARG A 251 16.98 -2.48 -4.18
C ARG A 251 17.96 -2.99 -3.12
N ARG A 252 18.81 -2.13 -2.57
CA ARG A 252 19.78 -2.52 -1.52
C ARG A 252 19.21 -2.35 -0.11
N ALA A 253 18.30 -1.40 0.08
CA ALA A 253 17.72 -1.09 1.38
C ALA A 253 16.50 -1.96 1.74
N LEU A 254 15.84 -2.62 0.78
CA LEU A 254 14.74 -3.53 1.05
C LEU A 254 15.22 -4.99 1.14
N LYS A 255 14.62 -5.73 2.07
CA LYS A 255 14.71 -7.19 2.11
C LYS A 255 13.99 -7.80 0.89
N PRO A 256 14.26 -9.06 0.51
CA PRO A 256 13.44 -9.78 -0.45
C PRO A 256 11.95 -9.74 -0.05
N GLY A 257 11.08 -9.33 -0.98
CA GLY A 257 9.65 -9.14 -0.73
C GLY A 257 9.27 -7.84 -0.02
N GLY A 258 10.25 -7.02 0.38
CA GLY A 258 10.02 -5.72 1.03
C GLY A 258 9.38 -4.69 0.11
N ARG A 259 8.71 -3.70 0.72
CA ARG A 259 7.87 -2.74 0.00
C ARG A 259 8.10 -1.30 0.46
N VAL A 260 7.90 -0.36 -0.46
CA VAL A 260 7.80 1.07 -0.12
C VAL A 260 6.35 1.41 0.21
N ILE A 261 6.11 2.14 1.29
CA ILE A 261 4.81 2.71 1.62
C ILE A 261 4.90 4.21 1.42
N LEU A 262 4.19 4.73 0.42
CA LEU A 262 4.02 6.17 0.27
C LEU A 262 2.89 6.60 1.21
N PHE A 263 3.24 7.39 2.22
CA PHE A 263 2.30 7.97 3.17
C PHE A 263 1.56 9.11 2.47
N LYS A 264 0.30 8.86 2.05
CA LYS A 264 -0.47 9.87 1.31
C LYS A 264 -0.95 10.97 2.25
N ASN A 265 -0.28 12.12 2.20
CA ASN A 265 -0.64 13.32 2.98
C ASN A 265 -2.12 13.72 2.83
N TRP A 266 -2.61 14.54 3.77
CA TRP A 266 -3.94 15.13 3.75
C TRP A 266 -3.94 16.58 3.25
N ALA A 267 -5.13 17.08 2.88
CA ALA A 267 -5.31 18.49 2.60
C ALA A 267 -5.24 19.31 3.91
N LEU A 268 -4.54 20.45 3.88
CA LEU A 268 -4.42 21.36 5.03
C LEU A 268 -5.71 22.15 5.25
N ALA A 269 -5.93 22.66 6.47
CA ALA A 269 -7.12 23.46 6.81
C ALA A 269 -7.26 24.67 5.89
N ASN A 270 -6.14 25.35 5.64
CA ASN A 270 -6.01 26.32 4.55
C ASN A 270 -5.56 25.57 3.27
N PRO A 271 -6.43 25.43 2.25
CA PRO A 271 -6.12 24.66 1.06
C PRO A 271 -5.32 25.45 0.01
N ALA A 272 -4.90 26.69 0.28
CA ALA A 272 -4.13 27.48 -0.69
C ALA A 272 -2.90 26.70 -1.21
N PRO A 273 -2.58 26.80 -2.51
CA PRO A 273 -3.18 27.68 -3.53
C PRO A 273 -4.48 27.13 -4.17
N PHE A 274 -5.02 26.02 -3.68
CA PHE A 274 -6.25 25.45 -4.22
C PHE A 274 -7.48 26.20 -3.73
N ARG A 275 -8.51 26.27 -4.59
CA ARG A 275 -9.80 26.91 -4.29
C ARG A 275 -10.57 26.27 -3.13
N SER A 276 -10.27 25.02 -2.79
CA SER A 276 -10.95 24.26 -1.74
C SER A 276 -10.11 23.06 -1.30
N ARG A 277 -10.41 22.52 -0.11
CA ARG A 277 -9.83 21.26 0.38
C ARG A 277 -10.07 20.10 -0.58
N ALA A 278 -11.26 20.01 -1.17
CA ALA A 278 -11.58 19.00 -2.17
C ALA A 278 -10.68 19.08 -3.41
N ALA A 279 -10.34 20.29 -3.88
CA ALA A 279 -9.41 20.49 -4.98
C ALA A 279 -7.97 20.11 -4.60
N ALA A 280 -7.53 20.48 -3.39
CA ALA A 280 -6.22 20.06 -2.86
C ALA A 280 -6.14 18.53 -2.76
N LYS A 281 -7.18 17.89 -2.21
CA LYS A 281 -7.30 16.44 -2.09
C LYS A 281 -7.22 15.75 -3.46
N ALA A 282 -7.95 16.25 -4.44
CA ALA A 282 -7.92 15.68 -5.79
C ALA A 282 -6.51 15.75 -6.42
N ALA A 283 -5.79 16.86 -6.19
CA ALA A 283 -4.39 16.99 -6.63
C ALA A 283 -3.47 16.01 -5.89
N ILE A 284 -3.61 15.88 -4.57
CA ILE A 284 -2.87 14.89 -3.76
C ILE A 284 -3.11 13.48 -4.30
N ASP A 285 -4.37 13.09 -4.49
CA ASP A 285 -4.73 11.74 -4.95
C ASP A 285 -4.14 11.43 -6.33
N ALA A 286 -4.32 12.34 -7.29
CA ALA A 286 -3.80 12.18 -8.64
C ALA A 286 -2.26 12.09 -8.65
N ASN A 287 -1.60 12.93 -7.86
CA ASN A 287 -0.14 13.03 -7.89
C ASN A 287 0.52 11.87 -7.13
N TYR A 288 -0.03 11.42 -6.00
CA TYR A 288 0.44 10.19 -5.34
C TYR A 288 0.20 8.95 -6.20
N ALA A 289 -0.94 8.87 -6.90
CA ALA A 289 -1.17 7.79 -7.86
C ALA A 289 -0.12 7.80 -8.99
N ALA A 290 0.21 8.97 -9.53
CA ALA A 290 1.24 9.11 -10.54
C ALA A 290 2.64 8.72 -10.03
N LEU A 291 2.99 9.07 -8.78
CA LEU A 291 4.26 8.70 -8.16
C LEU A 291 4.35 7.18 -7.91
N SER A 292 3.30 6.59 -7.34
CA SER A 292 3.19 5.15 -7.08
C SER A 292 3.33 4.34 -8.37
N ALA A 293 2.64 4.75 -9.43
CA ALA A 293 2.70 4.08 -10.72
C ALA A 293 4.08 4.22 -11.40
N ALA A 294 4.79 5.33 -11.16
CA ALA A 294 6.11 5.56 -11.73
C ALA A 294 7.25 4.83 -10.99
N LEU A 295 7.00 4.31 -9.78
CA LEU A 295 7.97 3.54 -9.03
C LEU A 295 8.13 2.13 -9.62
N SER A 296 9.37 1.76 -9.88
CA SER A 296 9.76 0.41 -10.31
C SER A 296 9.75 -0.61 -9.17
N THR A 297 9.81 -0.13 -7.93
CA THR A 297 9.85 -0.96 -6.72
C THR A 297 8.42 -1.25 -6.25
N PRO A 298 8.12 -2.48 -5.77
CA PRO A 298 6.84 -2.80 -5.14
C PRO A 298 6.49 -1.75 -4.08
N ASN A 299 5.34 -1.12 -4.25
CA ASN A 299 4.92 -0.03 -3.38
C ASN A 299 3.43 -0.03 -3.10
N LEU A 300 3.06 0.66 -2.01
CA LEU A 300 1.70 0.85 -1.52
C LEU A 300 1.44 2.34 -1.30
N LEU A 301 0.20 2.76 -1.51
CA LEU A 301 -0.28 4.07 -1.04
C LEU A 301 -1.03 3.86 0.28
N ALA A 302 -0.47 4.32 1.40
CA ALA A 302 -1.22 4.36 2.65
C ALA A 302 -2.30 5.45 2.53
N PRO A 303 -3.60 5.13 2.70
CA PRO A 303 -4.71 6.03 2.34
C PRO A 303 -5.02 7.09 3.40
N ILE A 304 -4.01 7.57 4.12
CA ILE A 304 -4.13 8.47 5.27
C ILE A 304 -4.99 9.71 4.94
N GLY A 305 -4.66 10.40 3.84
CA GLY A 305 -5.44 11.54 3.38
C GLY A 305 -6.91 11.22 3.03
N ASP A 306 -7.26 9.97 2.67
CA ASP A 306 -8.65 9.58 2.42
C ASP A 306 -9.43 9.43 3.72
N GLU A 307 -8.78 8.83 4.73
CA GLU A 307 -9.35 8.61 6.05
C GLU A 307 -9.63 9.93 6.74
N PHE A 308 -8.70 10.89 6.61
CA PHE A 308 -8.88 12.26 7.10
C PHE A 308 -10.13 12.91 6.52
N GLU A 309 -10.27 12.91 5.19
CA GLU A 309 -11.42 13.57 4.56
C GLU A 309 -12.74 12.89 4.92
N LYS A 310 -12.75 11.56 5.08
CA LYS A 310 -13.94 10.83 5.55
C LYS A 310 -14.38 11.28 6.95
N ILE A 311 -13.43 11.42 7.87
CA ILE A 311 -13.73 11.83 9.25
C ILE A 311 -14.07 13.32 9.30
N ILE A 312 -13.30 14.17 8.63
CA ILE A 312 -13.52 15.63 8.58
C ILE A 312 -14.89 15.96 8.00
N ALA A 313 -15.37 15.22 7.01
CA ALA A 313 -16.71 15.41 6.45
C ALA A 313 -17.83 15.25 7.48
N THR A 314 -17.60 14.52 8.57
CA THR A 314 -18.63 14.23 9.60
C THR A 314 -18.35 14.87 10.96
N LYS A 315 -17.08 15.13 11.28
CA LYS A 315 -16.64 15.63 12.60
C LYS A 315 -15.96 17.00 12.55
N GLY A 316 -15.66 17.52 11.35
CA GLY A 316 -14.93 18.78 11.16
C GLY A 316 -13.41 18.65 11.24
N VAL A 317 -12.70 19.67 10.75
CA VAL A 317 -11.22 19.69 10.62
C VAL A 317 -10.52 19.54 11.97
N SER A 318 -11.04 20.18 13.02
CA SER A 318 -10.45 20.16 14.37
C SER A 318 -10.46 18.78 15.03
N HIS A 319 -11.23 17.82 14.49
CA HIS A 319 -11.25 16.47 15.02
C HIS A 319 -9.95 15.71 14.76
N LEU A 320 -9.18 16.09 13.73
CA LEU A 320 -7.91 15.46 13.35
C LEU A 320 -6.73 16.42 13.26
N ILE A 321 -6.98 17.71 13.01
CA ILE A 321 -5.94 18.70 12.76
C ILE A 321 -5.98 19.77 13.85
N VAL A 322 -4.83 20.07 14.45
CA VAL A 322 -4.73 21.12 15.49
C VAL A 322 -4.93 22.52 14.90
N ALA A 323 -5.00 23.53 15.76
CA ALA A 323 -5.36 24.90 15.38
C ALA A 323 -4.43 25.55 14.33
N ASP A 324 -3.19 25.05 14.18
CA ASP A 324 -2.28 25.52 13.13
C ASP A 324 -2.71 25.11 11.70
N GLY A 325 -3.73 24.26 11.58
CA GLY A 325 -4.32 23.87 10.32
C GLY A 325 -3.50 22.86 9.52
N LYS A 326 -2.44 22.27 10.11
CA LYS A 326 -1.56 21.33 9.44
C LYS A 326 -1.28 20.07 10.25
N HIS A 327 -0.89 20.20 11.51
CA HIS A 327 -0.34 19.07 12.27
C HIS A 327 -1.45 18.17 12.83
N PRO A 328 -1.17 16.86 12.93
CA PRO A 328 -2.13 15.92 13.48
C PRO A 328 -2.31 16.15 14.99
N ASN A 329 -3.52 15.89 15.50
CA ASN A 329 -3.77 15.75 16.93
C ASN A 329 -3.72 14.27 17.36
N ASP A 330 -4.03 13.99 18.62
CA ASP A 330 -4.05 12.64 19.20
C ASP A 330 -4.92 11.63 18.44
N ASN A 331 -6.06 12.06 17.88
CA ASN A 331 -6.94 11.20 17.07
C ASN A 331 -6.31 10.86 15.72
N ALA A 332 -5.65 11.84 15.09
CA ALA A 332 -4.96 11.64 13.82
C ALA A 332 -3.73 10.74 13.96
N VAL A 333 -2.89 10.94 14.98
CA VAL A 333 -1.74 10.06 15.24
C VAL A 333 -2.22 8.62 15.49
N TYR A 334 -3.31 8.43 16.24
CA TYR A 334 -3.93 7.13 16.44
C TYR A 334 -4.39 6.50 15.11
N LEU A 335 -5.13 7.25 14.30
CA LEU A 335 -5.64 6.80 13.01
C LEU A 335 -4.50 6.38 12.09
N ASP A 336 -3.46 7.21 11.96
CA ASP A 336 -2.29 6.93 11.15
C ASP A 336 -1.58 5.65 11.59
N ALA A 337 -1.41 5.49 12.91
CA ALA A 337 -0.75 4.33 13.48
C ALA A 337 -1.54 3.03 13.24
N VAL A 338 -2.85 3.01 13.45
CA VAL A 338 -3.65 1.79 13.23
C VAL A 338 -3.75 1.45 11.74
N THR A 339 -3.78 2.46 10.85
CA THR A 339 -3.74 2.26 9.40
C THR A 339 -2.40 1.64 8.97
N LEU A 340 -1.29 2.20 9.40
CA LEU A 340 0.04 1.68 9.09
C LEU A 340 0.28 0.30 9.71
N PHE A 341 -0.19 0.07 10.94
CA PHE A 341 -0.16 -1.24 11.57
C PHE A 341 -0.88 -2.29 10.71
N GLY A 342 -2.11 -2.01 10.28
CA GLY A 342 -2.89 -2.94 9.46
C GLY A 342 -2.23 -3.27 8.12
N ILE A 343 -1.56 -2.28 7.50
CA ILE A 343 -0.78 -2.47 6.28
C ILE A 343 0.47 -3.33 6.54
N VAL A 344 1.28 -2.98 7.55
CA VAL A 344 2.57 -3.63 7.84
C VAL A 344 2.38 -5.09 8.25
N PHE A 345 1.35 -5.39 9.04
CA PHE A 345 1.08 -6.74 9.54
C PHE A 345 0.03 -7.50 8.75
N ALA A 346 -0.46 -6.93 7.65
CA ALA A 346 -1.51 -7.50 6.80
C ALA A 346 -2.69 -8.03 7.66
N THR A 347 -3.23 -7.15 8.49
CA THR A 347 -4.30 -7.49 9.43
C THR A 347 -5.31 -6.37 9.57
N SER A 348 -6.55 -6.74 9.90
CA SER A 348 -7.60 -5.78 10.19
C SER A 348 -7.26 -5.03 11.49
N PRO A 349 -7.22 -3.69 11.49
CA PRO A 349 -7.00 -2.93 12.71
C PRO A 349 -8.26 -2.89 13.60
N ARG A 350 -9.41 -3.45 13.19
CA ARG A 350 -10.68 -3.37 13.93
C ARG A 350 -10.56 -3.86 15.36
N ASP A 351 -9.78 -4.91 15.59
CA ASP A 351 -9.75 -5.65 16.85
C ASP A 351 -8.53 -5.32 17.73
N LEU A 352 -7.73 -4.32 17.34
CA LEU A 352 -6.57 -3.87 18.13
C LEU A 352 -6.92 -3.52 19.58
N ALA A 353 -5.98 -3.70 20.50
CA ALA A 353 -6.16 -3.25 21.88
C ALA A 353 -6.54 -1.75 21.96
N GLN A 354 -7.43 -1.39 22.88
CA GLN A 354 -7.70 0.01 23.17
C GLN A 354 -6.49 0.62 23.91
N LEU A 355 -6.09 1.82 23.49
CA LEU A 355 -5.04 2.60 24.15
C LEU A 355 -5.64 3.82 24.87
N TYR A 356 -5.20 5.01 24.50
CA TYR A 356 -5.44 6.25 25.22
C TYR A 356 -6.70 7.02 24.79
N LEU A 357 -7.29 6.65 23.65
CA LEU A 357 -8.54 7.27 23.19
C LEU A 357 -9.77 6.64 23.86
N PRO A 358 -10.88 7.40 24.01
CA PRO A 358 -12.17 6.85 24.38
C PRO A 358 -12.57 5.68 23.48
N ALA A 359 -13.23 4.66 24.05
CA ALA A 359 -13.49 3.39 23.38
C ALA A 359 -14.27 3.53 22.06
N ASP A 360 -15.28 4.41 22.05
CA ASP A 360 -16.12 4.69 20.89
C ASP A 360 -15.34 5.41 19.77
N VAL A 361 -14.48 6.38 20.14
CA VAL A 361 -13.59 7.08 19.21
C VAL A 361 -12.58 6.10 18.62
N ALA A 362 -11.89 5.33 19.47
CA ALA A 362 -10.91 4.33 19.05
C ALA A 362 -11.52 3.26 18.12
N ALA A 363 -12.72 2.76 18.44
CA ALA A 363 -13.43 1.79 17.60
C ALA A 363 -13.82 2.41 16.25
N HIS A 364 -14.30 3.65 16.23
CA HIS A 364 -14.65 4.35 15.00
C HIS A 364 -13.45 4.56 14.09
N LEU A 365 -12.32 5.04 14.63
CA LEU A 365 -11.09 5.29 13.87
C LEU A 365 -10.51 3.98 13.30
N ARG A 366 -10.47 2.90 14.10
CA ARG A 366 -10.06 1.56 13.61
C ARG A 366 -10.98 1.05 12.50
N ALA A 367 -12.28 1.28 12.60
CA ALA A 367 -13.22 0.90 11.55
C ALA A 367 -13.03 1.71 10.26
N VAL A 368 -12.71 3.01 10.37
CA VAL A 368 -12.36 3.86 9.22
C VAL A 368 -11.09 3.36 8.54
N ALA A 369 -10.02 3.15 9.31
CA ALA A 369 -8.75 2.61 8.84
C ALA A 369 -8.96 1.27 8.12
N ALA A 370 -9.58 0.29 8.79
CA ALA A 370 -9.85 -1.03 8.23
C ALA A 370 -10.54 -0.94 6.85
N THR A 371 -11.63 -0.17 6.76
CA THR A 371 -12.34 0.00 5.48
C THR A 371 -11.47 0.66 4.41
N ALA A 372 -10.65 1.65 4.78
CA ALA A 372 -9.79 2.35 3.83
C ALA A 372 -8.69 1.44 3.27
N ILE A 373 -8.16 0.53 4.10
CA ILE A 373 -7.15 -0.47 3.71
C ILE A 373 -7.73 -1.80 3.20
N GLY A 374 -9.06 -1.90 3.01
CA GLY A 374 -9.73 -3.01 2.34
C GLY A 374 -10.31 -4.11 3.24
N TYR A 375 -10.35 -3.92 4.56
CA TYR A 375 -10.86 -4.87 5.56
C TYR A 375 -12.29 -4.58 6.05
#